data_AF-A0A523F0W2-F1
#
_entry.id   AF-A0A523F0W2-F1
#
_cell.length_a   1.000
_cell.length_b   1.000
_cell.length_c   1.000
_cell.angle_alpha   90.00
_cell.angle_beta   90.00
_cell.angle_gamma   90.00
#
_symmetry.space_group_name_H-M   'P 1'
#
loop_
_entity.id
_entity.type
_entity.pdbx_description
1 polymer ?
#
loop_
_entity_poly.entity_id
_entity_poly.type
_entity_poly.pdbx_seq_one_letter_code
_entity_poly.pdbx_strand_id
1 'polypeptide(L)'
;MPMGKSPAKQLTLDEAYQATFLWLDHAGDPPVDISEAAHGSVELRTEKAFVRVRFSDGPVEQSSVLALLRAAETGKKLLLFSPSGFSPGALSIAETQGIALFTLDSHGRAIAETTHARSVSPDTEPDPPFAPRTVEEKDGGLMSYGPPTGTDASTGDEIEDSDSEGIDAAAADWSDCPSCGTTHYRAANFCKSCGTSLQSEVTHTDSSARCRDCGSHNIEHV
;
A
#
# COMPACT_ATOMS: atom_id res chain seq x y z
N MET A 1 -23.62 -18.81 21.11
CA MET A 1 -22.33 -18.81 20.39
C MET A 1 -22.16 -17.44 19.76
N PRO A 2 -21.17 -16.64 20.16
CA PRO A 2 -20.93 -15.35 19.51
C PRO A 2 -20.49 -15.64 18.08
N MET A 3 -21.24 -15.12 17.12
CA MET A 3 -20.85 -15.13 15.71
C MET A 3 -19.53 -14.37 15.60
N GLY A 4 -18.47 -15.08 15.21
CA GLY A 4 -17.19 -14.47 14.89
C GLY A 4 -17.43 -13.42 13.81
N LYS A 5 -17.29 -12.15 14.16
CA LYS A 5 -17.13 -11.08 13.17
C LYS A 5 -15.97 -11.51 12.28
N SER A 6 -16.24 -11.81 11.02
CA SER A 6 -15.19 -11.92 10.02
C SER A 6 -14.31 -10.68 10.17
N PRO A 7 -12.99 -10.82 10.37
CA PRO A 7 -12.13 -9.67 10.53
C PRO A 7 -12.30 -8.82 9.28
N ALA A 8 -12.72 -7.57 9.47
CA ALA A 8 -12.68 -6.59 8.39
C ALA A 8 -11.27 -6.66 7.79
N LYS A 9 -11.19 -6.81 6.47
CA LYS A 9 -9.92 -7.03 5.76
C LYS A 9 -8.98 -5.86 6.08
N GLN A 10 -8.02 -6.11 6.97
CA GLN A 10 -7.06 -5.12 7.44
C GLN A 10 -6.21 -4.61 6.26
N LEU A 11 -5.67 -3.41 6.41
CA LEU A 11 -4.70 -2.87 5.45
C LEU A 11 -3.44 -3.75 5.44
N THR A 12 -2.87 -3.94 4.26
CA THR A 12 -1.53 -4.51 4.12
C THR A 12 -0.47 -3.54 4.68
N LEU A 13 0.77 -4.01 4.87
CA LEU A 13 1.87 -3.14 5.30
C LEU A 13 2.10 -1.99 4.32
N ASP A 14 2.07 -2.26 3.02
CA ASP A 14 2.27 -1.25 1.97
C ASP A 14 1.17 -0.20 1.97
N GLU A 15 -0.09 -0.64 2.13
CA GLU A 15 -1.23 0.27 2.24
C GLU A 15 -1.14 1.12 3.52
N ALA A 16 -0.74 0.51 4.64
CA ALA A 16 -0.55 1.23 5.90
C ALA A 16 0.57 2.26 5.78
N TYR A 17 1.70 1.90 5.15
CA TYR A 17 2.80 2.80 4.85
C TYR A 17 2.33 3.98 3.98
N GLN A 18 1.61 3.71 2.89
CA GLN A 18 1.13 4.75 1.98
C GLN A 18 0.15 5.71 2.67
N ALA A 19 -0.74 5.18 3.50
CA ALA A 19 -1.65 5.99 4.32
C ALA A 19 -0.88 6.91 5.28
N THR A 20 0.13 6.36 5.97
CA THR A 20 0.97 7.16 6.86
C THR A 20 1.77 8.23 6.11
N PHE A 21 2.33 7.90 4.94
CA PHE A 21 3.06 8.87 4.12
C PHE A 21 2.18 10.06 3.76
N LEU A 22 0.96 9.80 3.25
CA LEU A 22 0.02 10.84 2.84
C LEU A 22 -0.48 11.66 4.04
N TRP A 23 -0.67 11.02 5.19
CA TRP A 23 -1.02 11.72 6.43
C TRP A 23 0.08 12.70 6.85
N LEU A 24 1.35 12.28 6.77
CA LEU A 24 2.50 13.13 7.11
C LEU A 24 2.68 14.29 6.14
N ASP A 25 2.52 14.03 4.83
CA ASP A 25 2.54 15.06 3.79
C ASP A 25 1.43 16.09 4.02
N HIS A 26 0.20 15.63 4.29
CA HIS A 26 -0.93 16.50 4.61
C HIS A 26 -0.72 17.31 5.89
N ALA A 27 -0.08 16.72 6.91
CA ALA A 27 0.28 17.41 8.15
C ALA A 27 1.42 18.44 7.96
N GLY A 28 1.98 18.56 6.75
CA GLY A 28 3.07 19.50 6.44
C GLY A 28 4.41 19.06 7.02
N ASP A 29 4.61 17.75 7.18
CA ASP A 29 5.85 17.14 7.67
C ASP A 29 6.20 15.89 6.83
N PRO A 30 6.45 16.04 5.53
CA PRO A 30 6.69 14.91 4.64
C PRO A 30 7.95 14.13 5.04
N PRO A 31 7.98 12.80 4.83
CA PRO A 31 9.17 11.99 5.09
C PRO A 31 10.37 12.42 4.23
N VAL A 32 11.53 12.55 4.86
CA VAL A 32 12.83 12.83 4.20
C VAL A 32 13.69 11.57 4.02
N ASP A 33 13.46 10.56 4.85
CA ASP A 33 14.18 9.29 4.82
C ASP A 33 13.25 8.14 5.17
N ILE A 34 13.44 7.01 4.51
CA ILE A 34 12.58 5.82 4.60
C ILE A 34 13.49 4.62 4.76
N SER A 35 13.24 3.82 5.79
CA SER A 35 14.01 2.61 6.02
C SER A 35 13.14 1.45 6.48
N GLU A 36 13.47 0.24 6.04
CA GLU A 36 12.77 -0.97 6.45
C GLU A 36 13.49 -1.59 7.65
N ALA A 37 12.99 -1.28 8.85
CA ALA A 37 13.54 -1.81 10.08
C ALA A 37 12.88 -3.17 10.39
N ALA A 38 13.36 -4.23 9.73
CA ALA A 38 13.05 -5.65 9.95
C ALA A 38 11.55 -6.07 9.92
N HIS A 39 11.32 -7.31 9.45
CA HIS A 39 10.06 -8.09 9.44
C HIS A 39 8.78 -7.36 9.87
N GLY A 40 8.18 -6.61 8.95
CA GLY A 40 6.83 -6.05 9.09
C GLY A 40 6.77 -4.67 9.74
N SER A 41 7.86 -3.91 9.75
CA SER A 41 7.82 -2.48 10.06
C SER A 41 8.61 -1.63 9.08
N VAL A 42 8.06 -0.44 8.82
CA VAL A 42 8.68 0.61 8.02
C VAL A 42 8.89 1.83 8.91
N GLU A 43 10.05 2.45 8.80
CA GLU A 43 10.39 3.67 9.50
C GLU A 43 10.43 4.84 8.52
N LEU A 44 9.79 5.92 8.92
CA LEU A 44 9.69 7.17 8.20
C LEU A 44 10.31 8.24 9.10
N ARG A 45 11.32 8.95 8.59
CA ARG A 45 11.92 10.08 9.30
C ARG A 45 11.50 11.35 8.62
N THR A 46 11.03 12.31 9.40
CA THR A 46 10.76 13.67 8.95
C THR A 46 11.76 14.62 9.61
N GLU A 47 11.65 15.91 9.32
CA GLU A 47 12.44 16.93 10.03
C GLU A 47 12.06 17.00 11.52
N LYS A 48 10.78 16.77 11.86
CA LYS A 48 10.22 17.01 13.20
C LYS A 48 9.86 15.74 13.96
N ALA A 49 9.81 14.60 13.29
CA ALA A 49 9.29 13.35 13.83
C ALA A 49 10.09 12.12 13.38
N PHE A 50 10.10 11.13 14.25
CA PHE A 50 10.48 9.76 13.96
C PHE A 50 9.22 8.92 14.02
N VAL A 51 8.86 8.32 12.90
CA VAL A 51 7.59 7.64 12.68
C VAL A 51 7.89 6.17 12.37
N ARG A 52 7.15 5.26 13.00
CA ARG A 52 7.20 3.84 12.66
C ARG A 52 5.81 3.35 12.27
N VAL A 53 5.72 2.59 11.20
CA VAL A 53 4.52 1.87 10.77
C VAL A 53 4.73 0.41 11.10
N ARG A 54 3.82 -0.18 11.89
CA ARG A 54 3.92 -1.58 12.32
C ARG A 54 2.72 -2.36 11.81
N PHE A 55 2.98 -3.44 11.10
CA PHE A 55 1.97 -4.45 10.78
C PHE A 55 2.17 -5.68 11.67
N SER A 56 1.07 -6.18 12.23
CA SER A 56 1.02 -7.42 13.01
C SER A 56 -0.37 -8.02 13.00
N ASP A 57 -0.47 -9.34 13.12
CA ASP A 57 -1.76 -10.07 13.14
C ASP A 57 -2.64 -9.73 14.36
N GLY A 58 -2.05 -9.12 15.39
CA GLY A 58 -2.74 -8.68 16.59
C GLY A 58 -2.35 -7.26 17.00
N PRO A 59 -2.99 -6.72 18.06
CA PRO A 59 -2.70 -5.39 18.57
C PRO A 59 -1.22 -5.21 18.89
N VAL A 60 -0.70 -4.02 18.62
CA VAL A 60 0.69 -3.69 18.89
C VAL A 60 0.93 -3.65 20.39
N GLU A 61 1.89 -4.47 20.84
CA GLU A 61 2.23 -4.65 22.24
C GLU A 61 3.23 -3.63 22.78
N GLN A 62 3.34 -3.57 24.11
CA GLN A 62 4.27 -2.70 24.84
C GLN A 62 5.71 -2.77 24.33
N SER A 63 6.18 -3.95 23.92
CA SER A 63 7.52 -4.18 23.39
C SER A 63 7.83 -3.33 22.16
N SER A 64 6.83 -3.10 21.30
CA SER A 64 6.99 -2.29 20.09
C SER A 64 7.13 -0.81 20.43
N VAL A 65 6.38 -0.33 21.43
CA VAL A 65 6.48 1.04 21.94
C VAL A 65 7.84 1.28 22.62
N LEU A 66 8.33 0.32 23.39
CA LEU A 66 9.67 0.39 23.99
C LEU A 66 10.79 0.32 22.93
N ALA A 67 10.60 -0.45 21.86
CA ALA A 67 11.51 -0.47 20.74
C ALA A 67 11.53 0.87 19.97
N LEU A 68 10.39 1.57 19.90
CA LEU A 68 10.32 2.91 19.33
C LEU A 68 11.09 3.92 20.19
N LEU A 69 10.93 3.87 21.51
CA LEU A 69 11.69 4.73 22.45
C LEU A 69 13.20 4.52 22.36
N ARG A 70 13.66 3.29 22.17
CA ARG A 70 15.10 2.99 22.00
C ARG A 70 15.67 3.51 20.70
N ALA A 71 14.85 3.61 19.65
CA ALA A 71 15.23 4.16 18.35
C ALA A 71 15.00 5.69 18.28
N ALA A 72 14.50 6.31 19.35
CA ALA A 72 14.13 7.71 19.35
C ALA A 72 15.32 8.63 19.03
N GLU A 73 15.09 9.55 18.12
CA GLU A 73 16.03 10.62 17.82
C GLU A 73 15.79 11.81 18.75
N THR A 74 16.86 12.39 19.29
CA THR A 74 16.76 13.50 20.24
C THR A 74 16.06 14.69 19.59
N GLY A 75 15.01 15.21 20.25
CA GLY A 75 14.26 16.38 19.80
C GLY A 75 13.17 16.11 18.76
N LYS A 76 13.00 14.87 18.30
CA LYS A 76 11.91 14.50 17.40
C LYS A 76 10.70 13.94 18.15
N LYS A 77 9.51 14.22 17.63
CA LYS A 77 8.26 13.59 18.08
C LYS A 77 8.27 12.11 17.70
N LEU A 78 7.69 11.25 18.54
CA LEU A 78 7.59 9.81 18.29
C LEU A 78 6.16 9.45 17.88
N LEU A 79 6.01 8.90 16.68
CA LEU A 79 4.72 8.48 16.14
C LEU A 79 4.76 6.99 15.80
N LEU A 80 3.66 6.29 16.08
CA LEU A 80 3.49 4.88 15.73
C LEU A 80 2.12 4.67 15.08
N PHE A 81 2.14 4.15 13.85
CA PHE A 81 0.95 3.80 13.09
C PHE A 81 0.77 2.29 13.05
N SER A 82 -0.47 1.81 13.20
CA SER A 82 -0.79 0.39 13.08
C SER A 82 -2.21 0.16 12.57
N PRO A 83 -2.43 -0.72 11.58
CA PRO A 83 -3.79 -1.14 11.18
C PRO A 83 -4.43 -2.13 12.16
N SER A 84 -3.64 -2.75 13.05
CA SER A 84 -4.11 -3.76 14.02
C SER A 84 -4.46 -3.17 15.39
N GLY A 85 -4.27 -1.86 15.58
CA GLY A 85 -4.50 -1.17 16.84
C GLY A 85 -3.43 -1.46 17.90
N PHE A 86 -3.74 -1.17 19.17
CA PHE A 86 -2.77 -1.21 20.28
C PHE A 86 -3.33 -1.93 21.51
N SER A 87 -2.46 -2.62 22.24
CA SER A 87 -2.83 -3.20 23.53
C SER A 87 -3.00 -2.10 24.60
N PRO A 88 -3.83 -2.32 25.65
CA PRO A 88 -4.00 -1.33 26.73
C PRO A 88 -2.69 -0.92 27.40
N GLY A 89 -1.74 -1.85 27.50
CA GLY A 89 -0.41 -1.57 28.02
C GLY A 89 0.40 -0.65 27.10
N ALA A 90 0.32 -0.84 25.78
CA ALA A 90 0.97 0.02 24.81
C ALA A 90 0.43 1.46 24.88
N LEU A 91 -0.91 1.61 24.96
CA LEU A 91 -1.58 2.90 25.15
C LEU A 91 -1.10 3.62 26.42
N SER A 92 -1.06 2.91 27.55
CA SER A 92 -0.64 3.49 28.84
C SER A 92 0.81 3.99 28.83
N ILE A 93 1.74 3.21 28.24
CA ILE A 93 3.15 3.62 28.12
C ILE A 93 3.26 4.82 27.19
N ALA A 94 2.60 4.77 26.02
CA ALA A 94 2.67 5.85 25.05
C ALA A 94 2.17 7.18 25.62
N GLU A 95 1.05 7.17 26.37
CA GLU A 95 0.52 8.37 27.01
C GLU A 95 1.51 8.95 28.04
N THR A 96 2.20 8.08 28.79
CA THR A 96 3.17 8.51 29.81
C THR A 96 4.47 9.04 29.19
N GLN A 97 4.89 8.47 28.06
CA GLN A 97 6.16 8.77 27.40
C GLN A 97 6.02 9.81 26.27
N GLY A 98 4.81 10.33 26.07
CA GLY A 98 4.52 11.34 25.06
C GLY A 98 4.59 10.86 23.62
N ILE A 99 4.21 9.61 23.38
CA ILE A 99 4.24 8.97 22.05
C ILE A 99 2.84 9.07 21.43
N ALA A 100 2.79 9.51 20.19
CA ALA A 100 1.56 9.59 19.42
C ALA A 100 1.26 8.26 18.74
N LEU A 101 0.18 7.59 19.16
CA LEU A 101 -0.31 6.35 18.56
C LEU A 101 -1.52 6.59 17.66
N PHE A 102 -1.47 6.02 16.46
CA PHE A 102 -2.52 6.10 15.44
C PHE A 102 -2.94 4.72 14.96
N THR A 103 -4.23 4.42 15.03
CA THR A 103 -4.81 3.24 14.38
C THR A 103 -5.22 3.60 12.96
N LEU A 104 -4.86 2.78 11.98
CA LEU A 104 -5.31 2.97 10.59
C LEU A 104 -6.57 2.15 10.33
N ASP A 105 -7.62 2.81 9.83
CA ASP A 105 -8.84 2.12 9.40
C ASP A 105 -8.64 1.42 8.04
N SER A 106 -9.66 0.68 7.57
CA SER A 106 -9.60 -0.01 6.27
C SER A 106 -9.50 0.92 5.04
N HIS A 107 -9.64 2.23 5.23
CA HIS A 107 -9.57 3.25 4.18
C HIS A 107 -8.26 4.05 4.24
N GLY A 108 -7.38 3.77 5.20
CA GLY A 108 -6.14 4.52 5.40
C GLY A 108 -6.32 5.81 6.22
N ARG A 109 -7.43 5.98 6.93
CA ARG A 109 -7.63 7.11 7.85
C ARG A 109 -6.92 6.82 9.16
N ALA A 110 -6.19 7.82 9.67
CA ALA A 110 -5.49 7.73 10.94
C ALA A 110 -6.38 8.19 12.09
N ILE A 111 -6.72 7.25 12.98
CA ILE A 111 -7.50 7.48 14.19
C ILE A 111 -6.53 7.68 15.36
N ALA A 112 -6.58 8.85 15.99
CA ALA A 112 -5.73 9.19 17.12
C ALA A 112 -6.16 8.47 18.41
N GLU A 113 -5.32 7.58 18.92
CA GLU A 113 -5.61 6.77 20.12
C GLU A 113 -5.16 7.44 21.43
N THR A 114 -4.11 8.26 21.36
CA THR A 114 -3.50 8.95 22.51
C THR A 114 -3.81 10.45 22.50
N THR A 115 -3.66 11.12 23.65
CA THR A 115 -3.80 12.59 23.70
C THR A 115 -2.71 13.27 22.89
N HIS A 116 -1.53 12.65 22.83
CA HIS A 116 -0.40 13.10 22.03
C HIS A 116 -0.64 12.93 20.54
N ALA A 117 -1.31 11.85 20.12
CA ALA A 117 -1.77 11.71 18.74
C ALA A 117 -2.76 12.82 18.36
N ARG A 118 -3.74 13.09 19.23
CA ARG A 118 -4.72 14.17 18.99
C ARG A 118 -4.09 15.56 18.88
N SER A 119 -3.01 15.83 19.63
CA SER A 119 -2.33 17.13 19.58
C SER A 119 -1.44 17.32 18.36
N VAL A 120 -1.06 16.25 17.68
CA VAL A 120 -0.28 16.31 16.43
C VAL A 120 -1.12 16.06 15.18
N SER A 121 -2.39 15.69 15.34
CA SER A 121 -3.32 15.54 14.23
C SER A 121 -3.55 16.87 13.49
N PRO A 122 -3.60 16.86 12.16
CA PRO A 122 -4.00 18.03 11.39
C PRO A 122 -5.47 18.40 11.68
N ASP A 123 -5.79 19.69 11.60
CA ASP A 123 -7.15 20.21 11.82
C ASP A 123 -8.15 19.71 10.76
N THR A 124 -7.65 19.43 9.55
CA THR A 124 -8.41 18.83 8.46
C THR A 124 -7.95 17.39 8.26
N GLU A 125 -8.91 16.47 8.18
CA GLU A 125 -8.60 15.05 7.93
C GLU A 125 -8.18 14.88 6.46
N PRO A 126 -7.07 14.17 6.17
CA PRO A 126 -6.67 13.89 4.79
C PRO A 126 -7.72 12.99 4.11
N ASP A 127 -7.94 13.23 2.82
CA ASP A 127 -8.79 12.35 2.02
C ASP A 127 -8.24 10.91 2.04
N PRO A 128 -9.11 9.90 2.28
CA PRO A 128 -8.65 8.52 2.38
C PRO A 128 -8.03 8.07 1.05
N PRO A 129 -6.82 7.48 1.07
CA PRO A 129 -6.13 7.07 -0.15
C PRO A 129 -6.75 5.87 -0.85
N PHE A 130 -7.53 5.07 -0.13
CA PHE A 130 -8.11 3.84 -0.65
C PHE A 130 -9.61 3.99 -0.82
N ALA A 131 -10.11 3.59 -2.00
CA ALA A 131 -11.54 3.53 -2.25
C ALA A 131 -12.21 2.55 -1.27
N PRO A 132 -13.49 2.80 -0.89
CA PRO A 132 -14.25 1.85 -0.08
C PRO A 132 -14.23 0.49 -0.78
N ARG A 133 -13.68 -0.53 -0.12
CA ARG A 133 -13.76 -1.90 -0.63
C ARG A 133 -15.24 -2.29 -0.55
N THR A 134 -15.92 -2.34 -1.69
CA THR A 134 -17.26 -2.93 -1.76
C THR A 134 -17.12 -4.36 -1.28
N VAL A 135 -17.65 -4.65 -0.08
CA VAL A 135 -17.96 -6.02 0.29
C VAL A 135 -18.89 -6.52 -0.81
N GLU A 136 -18.39 -7.39 -1.68
CA GLU A 136 -19.29 -8.23 -2.45
C GLU A 136 -20.12 -8.98 -1.40
N GLU A 137 -21.33 -8.47 -1.16
CA GLU A 137 -22.35 -9.22 -0.48
C GLU A 137 -22.40 -10.54 -1.24
N LYS A 138 -22.03 -11.61 -0.54
CA LYS A 138 -22.19 -12.97 -1.02
C LYS A 138 -23.70 -13.23 -0.98
N ASP A 139 -24.41 -12.57 -1.88
CA ASP A 139 -25.84 -12.65 -2.00
C ASP A 139 -26.12 -13.99 -2.68
N GLY A 140 -26.65 -14.91 -1.88
CA GLY A 140 -27.16 -16.17 -2.36
C GLY A 140 -28.34 -15.90 -3.27
N GLY A 141 -28.09 -15.81 -4.57
CA GLY A 141 -29.12 -15.47 -5.53
C GLY A 141 -28.71 -15.70 -6.98
N LEU A 142 -28.77 -16.96 -7.41
CA LEU A 142 -29.31 -17.36 -8.71
C LEU A 142 -28.68 -16.70 -9.97
N MET A 143 -27.68 -17.38 -10.56
CA MET A 143 -27.77 -17.98 -11.90
C MET A 143 -26.49 -18.80 -12.15
N SER A 144 -26.61 -20.13 -12.10
CA SER A 144 -25.61 -21.03 -12.68
C SER A 144 -25.66 -20.89 -14.19
N TYR A 145 -24.67 -20.24 -14.78
CA TYR A 145 -24.25 -20.55 -16.14
C TYR A 145 -23.12 -21.56 -16.03
N GLY A 146 -23.50 -22.84 -16.01
CA GLY A 146 -22.55 -23.93 -16.21
C GLY A 146 -21.97 -23.84 -17.62
N PRO A 147 -20.65 -23.94 -17.80
CA PRO A 147 -20.08 -24.13 -19.13
C PRO A 147 -20.46 -25.53 -19.63
N PRO A 148 -20.86 -25.71 -20.90
CA PRO A 148 -21.01 -27.05 -21.46
C PRO A 148 -19.63 -27.71 -21.53
N THR A 149 -19.47 -28.78 -20.75
CA THR A 149 -18.39 -29.75 -20.89
C THR A 149 -18.57 -30.51 -22.20
N GLY A 150 -17.62 -30.35 -23.11
CA GLY A 150 -17.37 -31.24 -24.24
C GLY A 150 -15.96 -31.80 -24.12
N THR A 151 -15.88 -33.02 -23.65
CA THR A 151 -14.69 -33.88 -23.52
C THR A 151 -14.03 -34.17 -24.87
N ASP A 152 -12.70 -34.16 -24.91
CA ASP A 152 -11.82 -35.19 -25.50
C ASP A 152 -10.40 -34.92 -24.97
N ALA A 153 -9.91 -35.73 -24.02
CA ALA A 153 -9.08 -36.92 -24.24
C ALA A 153 -7.67 -36.61 -24.78
N SER A 154 -6.68 -36.61 -23.88
CA SER A 154 -5.47 -37.46 -23.96
C SER A 154 -4.35 -37.02 -23.01
N THR A 155 -3.85 -38.00 -22.23
CA THR A 155 -2.43 -38.23 -21.85
C THR A 155 -1.72 -37.10 -21.09
N GLY A 156 -1.39 -37.19 -19.80
CA GLY A 156 -0.74 -38.30 -19.10
C GLY A 156 0.78 -38.09 -19.12
N ASP A 157 1.33 -37.32 -18.17
CA ASP A 157 2.75 -37.41 -17.77
C ASP A 157 2.99 -36.75 -16.41
N GLU A 158 3.73 -37.46 -15.57
CA GLU A 158 4.10 -37.19 -14.17
C GLU A 158 5.45 -36.46 -14.13
N ILE A 159 5.60 -35.36 -13.37
CA ILE A 159 6.88 -34.85 -12.81
C ILE A 159 6.50 -34.01 -11.56
N GLU A 160 6.66 -34.51 -10.33
CA GLU A 160 7.84 -34.41 -9.44
C GLU A 160 8.33 -32.99 -9.09
N ASP A 161 8.60 -32.84 -7.78
CA ASP A 161 9.19 -31.72 -7.05
C ASP A 161 10.15 -30.81 -7.82
N SER A 162 10.07 -29.50 -7.55
CA SER A 162 11.25 -28.61 -7.55
C SER A 162 10.96 -27.31 -6.80
N ASP A 163 11.59 -27.19 -5.64
CA ASP A 163 11.96 -25.92 -5.01
C ASP A 163 12.59 -24.98 -6.05
N SER A 164 12.07 -23.75 -6.16
CA SER A 164 12.86 -22.66 -6.74
C SER A 164 12.53 -21.33 -6.06
N GLU A 165 13.52 -20.86 -5.29
CA GLU A 165 13.75 -19.45 -5.04
C GLU A 165 13.75 -18.67 -6.36
N GLY A 166 13.00 -17.56 -6.41
CA GLY A 166 12.79 -16.78 -7.63
C GLY A 166 12.23 -15.38 -7.38
N ILE A 167 13.05 -14.53 -6.76
CA ILE A 167 13.29 -13.10 -7.11
C ILE A 167 12.05 -12.20 -7.36
N ASP A 168 11.75 -11.37 -6.37
CA ASP A 168 11.41 -9.93 -6.45
C ASP A 168 10.80 -9.38 -7.76
N ALA A 169 9.49 -9.50 -7.92
CA ALA A 169 8.72 -8.81 -8.97
C ALA A 169 7.77 -7.71 -8.45
N ALA A 170 7.87 -7.31 -7.17
CA ALA A 170 7.03 -6.25 -6.60
C ALA A 170 7.75 -4.88 -6.44
N ALA A 171 9.06 -4.83 -6.67
CA ALA A 171 9.87 -3.62 -6.48
C ALA A 171 10.01 -2.72 -7.74
N ALA A 172 9.37 -3.07 -8.87
CA ALA A 172 9.72 -2.48 -10.18
C ALA A 172 8.70 -1.48 -10.78
N ASP A 173 7.55 -1.22 -10.15
CA ASP A 173 6.49 -0.43 -10.78
C ASP A 173 6.37 1.03 -10.29
N TRP A 174 7.52 1.66 -10.03
CA TRP A 174 7.60 3.10 -9.80
C TRP A 174 8.18 3.79 -11.04
N SER A 175 7.61 4.93 -11.42
CA SER A 175 8.05 5.70 -12.58
C SER A 175 8.00 7.19 -12.24
N ASP A 176 8.91 7.97 -12.82
CA ASP A 176 8.93 9.42 -12.64
C ASP A 176 8.00 10.08 -13.64
N CYS A 177 7.23 11.08 -13.18
CA CYS A 177 6.40 11.84 -14.09
C CYS A 177 7.28 12.59 -15.10
N PRO A 178 7.09 12.42 -16.42
CA PRO A 178 7.92 13.07 -17.43
C PRO A 178 7.78 14.59 -17.45
N SER A 179 6.75 15.14 -16.78
CA SER A 179 6.44 16.58 -16.76
C SER A 179 7.01 17.30 -15.54
N CYS A 180 6.97 16.68 -14.35
CA CYS A 180 7.40 17.32 -13.11
C CYS A 180 8.45 16.54 -12.30
N GLY A 181 8.84 15.34 -12.74
CA GLY A 181 9.84 14.50 -12.06
C GLY A 181 9.34 13.85 -10.76
N THR A 182 8.06 13.98 -10.40
CA THR A 182 7.51 13.33 -9.21
C THR A 182 7.35 11.83 -9.45
N THR A 183 7.94 11.02 -8.55
CA THR A 183 7.76 9.57 -8.49
C THR A 183 6.29 9.22 -8.27
N HIS A 184 5.77 8.32 -9.10
CA HIS A 184 4.40 7.82 -9.02
C HIS A 184 4.36 6.33 -9.32
N TYR A 185 3.23 5.70 -8.97
CA TYR A 185 3.00 4.29 -9.28
C TYR A 185 2.64 4.12 -10.75
N ARG A 186 3.25 3.17 -11.46
CA ARG A 186 3.13 3.01 -12.91
C ARG A 186 1.69 2.77 -13.40
N ALA A 187 0.81 2.24 -12.55
CA ALA A 187 -0.61 2.08 -12.87
C ALA A 187 -1.45 3.35 -12.67
N ALA A 188 -0.86 4.48 -12.24
CA ALA A 188 -1.56 5.75 -12.09
C ALA A 188 -1.81 6.38 -13.47
N ASN A 189 -3.05 6.79 -13.73
CA ASN A 189 -3.43 7.39 -15.02
C ASN A 189 -2.98 8.86 -15.16
N PHE A 190 -2.79 9.55 -14.04
CA PHE A 190 -2.44 10.97 -13.97
C PHE A 190 -1.47 11.23 -12.83
N CYS A 191 -0.53 12.16 -13.03
CA CYS A 191 0.38 12.61 -12.00
C CYS A 191 -0.38 13.44 -10.97
N LYS A 192 -0.28 13.07 -9.69
CA LYS A 192 -0.96 13.78 -8.60
C LYS A 192 -0.39 15.17 -8.31
N SER A 193 0.86 15.43 -8.70
CA SER A 193 1.50 16.73 -8.45
C SER A 193 1.14 17.76 -9.53
N CYS A 194 1.18 17.38 -10.81
CA CYS A 194 0.99 18.34 -11.93
C CYS A 194 -0.21 18.04 -12.82
N GLY A 195 -0.96 16.96 -12.57
CA GLY A 195 -2.13 16.56 -13.36
C GLY A 195 -1.81 15.97 -14.74
N THR A 196 -0.53 15.83 -15.10
CA THR A 196 -0.13 15.29 -16.41
C THR A 196 -0.59 13.84 -16.56
N SER A 197 -1.22 13.48 -17.68
CA SER A 197 -1.60 12.10 -17.96
C SER A 197 -0.37 11.23 -18.18
N LEU A 198 -0.35 10.07 -17.51
CA LEU A 198 0.78 9.14 -17.47
C LEU A 198 0.53 7.89 -18.33
N GLN A 199 -0.71 7.72 -18.81
CA GLN A 199 -1.01 6.78 -19.88
C GLN A 199 -0.41 7.31 -21.18
N SER A 200 0.85 7.00 -21.41
CA SER A 200 1.28 6.82 -22.80
C SER A 200 0.61 5.54 -23.26
N GLU A 201 -0.34 5.64 -24.17
CA GLU A 201 -0.72 4.49 -25.00
C GLU A 201 0.59 3.88 -25.48
N VAL A 202 0.91 2.67 -24.98
CA VAL A 202 1.75 1.76 -25.74
C VAL A 202 0.90 1.40 -26.95
N THR A 203 0.84 2.32 -27.91
CA THR A 203 0.79 1.91 -29.29
C THR A 203 2.02 1.02 -29.41
N HIS A 204 1.78 -0.28 -29.39
CA HIS A 204 2.58 -1.20 -30.16
C HIS A 204 2.67 -0.55 -31.54
N THR A 205 3.71 0.25 -31.73
CA THR A 205 4.24 0.56 -33.04
C THR A 205 4.83 -0.75 -33.49
N ASP A 206 3.91 -1.63 -33.92
CA ASP A 206 4.21 -2.62 -34.92
C ASP A 206 5.05 -1.90 -35.95
N SER A 207 6.33 -2.27 -35.99
CA SER A 207 7.34 -1.65 -36.80
C SER A 207 7.12 -2.08 -38.24
N SER A 208 5.91 -1.86 -38.76
CA SER A 208 5.64 -1.87 -40.18
C SER A 208 6.40 -0.68 -40.76
N ALA A 209 7.58 -0.96 -41.30
CA ALA A 209 8.30 -0.02 -42.11
C ALA A 209 7.38 0.40 -43.26
N ARG A 210 6.77 1.58 -43.13
CA ARG A 210 5.93 2.18 -44.16
C ARG A 210 6.83 2.76 -45.23
N CYS A 211 6.57 2.44 -46.49
CA CYS A 211 7.26 3.07 -47.61
C CYS A 211 6.99 4.59 -47.58
N ARG A 212 8.06 5.39 -47.57
CA ARG A 212 8.00 6.86 -47.38
C ARG A 212 7.40 7.62 -48.58
N ASP A 213 7.21 6.95 -49.73
CA ASP A 213 6.64 7.57 -50.93
C ASP A 213 5.16 7.23 -51.21
N CYS A 214 4.59 6.12 -50.71
CA CYS A 214 3.24 5.70 -51.13
C CYS A 214 2.26 5.22 -50.03
N GLY A 215 2.70 5.01 -48.79
CA GLY A 215 1.80 4.85 -47.63
C GLY A 215 0.86 3.63 -47.60
N SER A 216 1.00 2.63 -48.47
CA SER A 216 0.16 1.41 -48.46
C SER A 216 0.82 0.25 -47.69
N HIS A 217 0.02 -0.53 -46.94
CA HIS A 217 0.47 -1.73 -46.22
C HIS A 217 0.20 -2.98 -47.05
N ASN A 218 1.26 -3.61 -47.55
CA ASN A 218 1.43 -5.06 -47.68
C ASN A 218 2.65 -5.34 -48.58
N ILE A 219 3.63 -6.06 -48.04
CA ILE A 219 4.64 -6.75 -48.85
C ILE A 219 4.26 -8.23 -48.77
N GLU A 220 3.52 -8.73 -49.74
CA GLU A 220 3.45 -10.18 -49.96
C GLU A 220 4.78 -10.63 -50.57
N HIS A 221 5.46 -11.54 -49.90
CA HIS A 221 6.65 -12.21 -50.43
C HIS A 221 6.22 -13.28 -51.44
N VAL A 222 6.55 -13.07 -52.72
CA VAL A 222 6.74 -14.12 -53.74
C VAL A 222 8.00 -13.82 -54.53
#